data_AF-A0A7J7WUJ8-F1
#
_entry.id   AF-A0A7J7WUJ8-F1
#
_cell.length_a   1.000
_cell.length_b   1.000
_cell.length_c   1.000
_cell.angle_alpha   90.00
_cell.angle_beta   90.00
_cell.angle_gamma   90.00
#
_symmetry.space_group_name_H-M   'P 1'
#
loop_
_entity.id
_entity.type
_entity.pdbx_description
1 polymer ?
#
loop_
_entity_poly.entity_id
_entity_poly.type
_entity_poly.pdbx_seq_one_letter_code
_entity_poly.pdbx_strand_id
1 'polypeptide(L)'
;MEYPAEESGFRYIPFRIYQTTTERPFIQKLFRPVATDGQLHTLGDLLKEVCPSAIAPEDGERKNQVMIHGIEPMLETPLQWLSEHLSYPDNFLHISIIPQPTD
;
A
#
# COMPACT_ATOMS: atom_id res chain seq x y z
N MET A 1 7.92 -8.74 -12.79
CA MET A 1 6.62 -8.60 -13.49
C MET A 1 6.82 -7.49 -14.52
N GLU A 2 6.66 -7.76 -15.82
CA GLU A 2 6.92 -6.77 -16.88
C GLU A 2 5.61 -6.08 -17.29
N TYR A 3 5.64 -4.76 -17.48
CA TYR A 3 4.53 -3.98 -18.02
C TYR A 3 4.87 -3.51 -19.45
N PRO A 4 3.88 -3.37 -20.35
CA PRO A 4 4.14 -2.91 -21.71
C PRO A 4 4.73 -1.50 -21.70
N ALA A 5 5.67 -1.22 -22.60
CA ALA A 5 6.39 0.06 -22.65
C ALA A 5 5.49 1.30 -22.87
N GLU A 6 4.24 1.09 -23.31
CA GLU A 6 3.23 2.13 -23.48
C GLU A 6 2.46 2.45 -22.18
N GLU A 7 2.50 1.59 -21.16
CA GLU A 7 1.87 1.83 -19.86
C GLU A 7 2.94 2.25 -18.83
N SER A 8 2.73 3.37 -18.14
CA SER A 8 3.64 3.85 -17.08
C SER A 8 3.59 3.01 -15.79
N GLY A 9 3.07 1.78 -15.84
CA GLY A 9 2.95 0.88 -14.68
C GLY A 9 1.96 -0.28 -14.89
N PHE A 10 1.69 -1.03 -13.83
CA PHE A 10 0.74 -2.14 -13.86
C PHE A 10 -0.71 -1.66 -14.05
N ARG A 11 -1.56 -2.52 -14.63
CA ARG A 11 -3.01 -2.21 -14.72
C ARG A 11 -3.68 -2.10 -13.35
N TYR A 12 -3.30 -2.98 -12.42
CA TYR A 12 -3.71 -2.96 -11.02
C TYR A 12 -2.57 -3.49 -10.15
N ILE A 13 -2.44 -2.97 -8.94
CA ILE A 13 -1.43 -3.43 -7.98
C ILE A 13 -1.96 -4.64 -7.20
N PRO A 14 -1.27 -5.79 -7.24
CA PRO A 14 -1.58 -6.92 -6.39
C PRO A 14 -1.08 -6.65 -4.96
N PHE A 15 -1.98 -6.32 -4.05
CA PHE A 15 -1.64 -6.09 -2.65
C PHE A 15 -2.60 -6.80 -1.70
N ARG A 16 -2.14 -7.05 -0.47
CA ARG A 16 -2.96 -7.53 0.64
C ARG A 16 -2.61 -6.77 1.90
N ILE A 17 -3.62 -6.15 2.52
CA ILE A 17 -3.48 -5.43 3.78
C ILE A 17 -3.98 -6.33 4.92
N TYR A 18 -3.13 -6.60 5.89
CA TYR A 18 -3.43 -7.38 7.09
C TYR A 18 -3.60 -6.42 8.27
N GLN A 19 -4.71 -6.55 9.00
CA GLN A 19 -4.99 -5.79 10.21
C GLN A 19 -5.25 -6.76 11.36
N THR A 20 -4.44 -6.68 12.42
CA THR A 20 -4.58 -7.57 13.59
C THR A 20 -5.87 -7.34 14.38
N THR A 21 -6.46 -6.15 14.25
CA THR A 21 -7.65 -5.73 15.01
C THR A 21 -8.97 -6.06 14.31
N THR A 22 -8.94 -6.56 13.08
CA THR A 22 -10.13 -6.79 12.25
C THR A 22 -10.36 -8.28 12.04
N GLU A 23 -11.61 -8.73 12.11
CA GLU A 23 -12.01 -10.14 11.88
C GLU A 23 -11.81 -10.60 10.43
N ARG A 24 -11.64 -9.67 9.48
CA ARG A 24 -11.32 -10.01 8.09
C ARG A 24 -9.86 -10.45 7.96
N PRO A 25 -9.59 -11.54 7.23
CA PRO A 25 -8.23 -12.07 7.11
C PRO A 25 -7.28 -11.11 6.40
N PHE A 26 -7.77 -10.38 5.38
CA PHE A 26 -7.03 -9.33 4.69
C PHE A 26 -7.98 -8.46 3.85
N ILE A 27 -7.50 -7.29 3.44
CA ILE A 27 -8.15 -6.41 2.47
C ILE A 27 -7.39 -6.50 1.15
N GLN A 28 -8.09 -6.86 0.08
CA GLN A 28 -7.58 -6.88 -1.29
C GLN A 28 -8.63 -6.21 -2.18
N LYS A 29 -8.27 -5.09 -2.80
CA LYS A 29 -9.12 -4.35 -3.74
C LYS A 29 -8.33 -4.04 -5.02
N LEU A 30 -9.04 -3.64 -6.06
CA LEU A 30 -8.42 -3.15 -7.28
C LEU A 30 -7.98 -1.71 -7.07
N PHE A 31 -6.68 -1.45 -7.18
CA PHE A 31 -6.12 -0.11 -7.09
C PHE A 31 -5.12 0.10 -8.22
N ARG A 32 -5.21 1.24 -8.90
CA ARG A 32 -4.32 1.56 -10.03
C ARG A 32 -3.05 2.22 -9.49
N PRO A 33 -1.86 1.90 -10.01
CA PRO A 33 -0.63 2.60 -9.60
C PRO A 33 -0.49 3.98 -10.22
N VAL A 34 -1.20 4.26 -11.31
CA VAL A 34 -1.16 5.54 -12.02
C VAL A 34 -2.55 6.15 -12.02
N ALA A 35 -2.64 7.40 -11.57
CA ALA A 35 -3.85 8.20 -11.61
C ALA A 35 -4.19 8.62 -13.04
N THR A 36 -5.42 9.11 -13.25
CA THR A 36 -5.94 9.50 -14.58
C THR A 36 -5.17 10.68 -15.19
N ASP A 37 -4.47 11.47 -14.37
CA ASP A 37 -3.61 12.59 -14.76
C ASP A 37 -2.16 12.17 -15.06
N GLY A 38 -1.85 10.88 -14.93
CA GLY A 38 -0.50 10.34 -15.14
C GLY A 38 0.40 10.39 -13.90
N GLN A 39 -0.08 10.87 -12.75
CA GLN A 39 0.71 10.84 -11.51
C GLN A 39 0.76 9.44 -10.89
N LEU A 40 1.88 9.10 -10.27
CA LEU A 40 2.03 7.85 -9.54
C LEU A 40 1.30 7.94 -8.20
N HIS A 41 0.40 6.99 -7.94
CA HIS A 41 -0.19 6.84 -6.64
C HIS A 41 0.86 6.41 -5.62
N THR A 42 0.71 6.94 -4.41
CA THR A 42 1.61 6.66 -3.29
C THR A 42 1.02 5.61 -2.36
N LEU A 43 1.84 5.09 -1.45
CA LEU A 43 1.37 4.21 -0.37
C LEU A 43 0.30 4.89 0.49
N GLY A 44 0.43 6.20 0.72
CA GLY A 44 -0.55 7.01 1.45
C GLY A 44 -1.90 7.05 0.75
N ASP A 45 -1.93 7.19 -0.59
CA ASP A 45 -3.18 7.21 -1.36
C ASP A 45 -3.90 5.86 -1.28
N LEU A 46 -3.16 4.76 -1.42
CA LEU A 46 -3.70 3.41 -1.27
C LEU A 46 -4.36 3.21 0.11
N LEU A 47 -3.67 3.62 1.17
CA LEU A 47 -4.17 3.46 2.52
C LEU A 47 -5.38 4.36 2.78
N LYS A 48 -5.39 5.61 2.31
CA LYS A 48 -6.56 6.50 2.43
C LYS A 48 -7.80 5.91 1.78
N GLU A 49 -7.66 5.28 0.62
CA GLU A 49 -8.79 4.71 -0.13
C GLU A 49 -9.26 3.35 0.42
N VAL A 50 -8.31 2.47 0.76
CA VAL A 50 -8.61 1.06 1.06
C VAL A 50 -8.73 0.81 2.56
N CYS A 51 -7.96 1.54 3.37
CA CYS A 51 -7.83 1.34 4.81
C CYS A 51 -7.67 2.67 5.57
N PRO A 52 -8.66 3.57 5.54
CA PRO A 52 -8.56 4.89 6.16
C PRO A 52 -8.29 4.83 7.66
N SER A 53 -8.67 3.73 8.34
CA SER A 53 -8.37 3.49 9.76
C SER A 53 -6.87 3.47 10.10
N ALA A 54 -5.99 3.28 9.11
CA ALA A 54 -4.54 3.26 9.32
C ALA A 54 -3.91 4.67 9.34
N ILE A 55 -4.62 5.69 8.86
CA ILE A 55 -4.14 7.07 8.74
C ILE A 55 -5.00 7.98 9.62
N ALA A 56 -4.36 8.95 10.30
CA ALA A 56 -5.07 9.95 11.08
C ALA A 56 -5.74 10.97 10.16
N PRO A 57 -7.02 11.34 10.39
CA PRO A 57 -7.75 12.24 9.51
C PRO A 57 -7.25 13.69 9.55
N GLU A 58 -6.56 14.12 10.61
CA GLU A 58 -6.26 15.54 10.85
C GLU A 58 -4.88 16.01 10.36
N ASP A 59 -3.89 15.12 10.26
CA ASP A 59 -2.51 15.49 9.86
C ASP A 59 -1.92 14.64 8.71
N GLY A 60 -2.66 13.65 8.20
CA GLY A 60 -2.11 12.71 7.20
C GLY A 60 -0.98 11.82 7.74
N GLU A 61 -0.74 11.87 9.04
CA GLU A 61 0.21 11.03 9.76
C GLU A 61 -0.35 9.63 9.99
N ARG A 62 0.56 8.68 10.18
CA ARG A 62 0.21 7.28 10.43
C ARG A 62 -0.35 7.13 11.82
N LYS A 63 -1.59 6.63 11.90
CA LYS A 63 -2.18 6.22 13.17
C LYS A 63 -1.63 4.88 13.65
N ASN A 64 -1.31 4.01 12.70
CA ASN A 64 -0.79 2.67 12.94
C ASN A 64 0.50 2.48 12.14
N GLN A 65 1.37 1.60 12.62
CA GLN A 65 2.60 1.25 11.91
C GLN A 65 2.28 0.47 10.63
N VAL A 66 2.81 0.94 9.50
CA VAL A 66 2.61 0.32 8.17
C VAL A 66 3.88 -0.43 7.78
N MET A 67 3.88 -1.74 7.98
CA MET A 67 5.07 -2.58 7.81
C MET A 67 5.01 -3.39 6.51
N ILE A 68 6.07 -3.32 5.70
CA ILE A 68 6.25 -4.11 4.48
C ILE A 68 7.65 -4.73 4.56
N HIS A 69 7.78 -6.05 4.41
CA HIS A 69 9.06 -6.77 4.58
C HIS A 69 9.81 -6.49 5.91
N GLY A 70 9.08 -6.10 6.95
CA GLY A 70 9.68 -5.77 8.24
C GLY A 70 10.26 -4.35 8.36
N ILE A 71 10.09 -3.51 7.34
CA ILE A 71 10.44 -2.09 7.38
C ILE A 71 9.20 -1.21 7.23
N GLU A 72 9.36 0.07 7.55
CA GLU A 72 8.29 1.06 7.46
C GLU A 72 8.58 2.06 6.32
N PRO A 73 8.22 1.75 5.06
CA PRO A 73 8.47 2.64 3.92
C PRO A 73 7.68 3.94 4.09
N MET A 74 8.09 5.04 3.46
CA MET A 74 7.42 6.35 3.58
C MET A 74 6.04 6.39 2.88
N LEU A 75 5.12 7.27 3.33
CA LEU A 75 3.75 7.31 2.76
C LEU A 75 3.76 7.88 1.35
N GLU A 76 4.73 8.75 1.04
CA GLU A 76 4.96 9.30 -0.30
C GLU A 76 5.59 8.31 -1.27
N THR A 77 6.01 7.12 -0.81
CA THR A 77 6.69 6.16 -1.68
C THR A 77 5.74 5.71 -2.80
N PRO A 78 6.16 5.76 -4.08
CA PRO A 78 5.34 5.35 -5.21
C PRO A 78 4.94 3.87 -5.12
N LEU A 79 3.66 3.61 -5.31
CA LEU A 79 3.10 2.26 -5.19
C LEU A 79 3.59 1.32 -6.28
N GLN A 80 3.80 1.84 -7.50
CA GLN A 80 4.42 1.09 -8.60
C GLN A 80 5.80 0.55 -8.17
N TRP A 81 6.65 1.42 -7.63
CA TRP A 81 7.99 1.06 -7.18
C TRP A 81 7.96 0.03 -6.05
N LEU A 82 7.06 0.21 -5.08
CA LEU A 82 6.83 -0.77 -4.01
C LEU A 82 6.43 -2.13 -4.58
N SER A 83 5.52 -2.17 -5.56
CA SER A 83 5.08 -3.41 -6.19
C SER A 83 6.18 -4.11 -6.97
N GLU A 84 7.16 -3.39 -7.50
CA GLU A 84 8.28 -3.96 -8.24
C GLU A 84 9.37 -4.53 -7.33
N HIS A 85 9.65 -3.86 -6.21
CA HIS A 85 10.84 -4.12 -5.38
C HIS A 85 10.53 -4.77 -4.03
N LEU A 86 9.33 -4.57 -3.50
CA LEU A 86 8.89 -5.05 -2.18
C LEU A 86 7.70 -6.02 -2.29
N SER A 87 7.49 -6.60 -3.47
CA SER A 87 6.59 -7.74 -3.61
C SER A 87 7.28 -9.02 -3.20
N TYR A 88 6.50 -9.93 -2.60
CA TYR A 88 6.95 -11.27 -2.30
C TYR A 88 7.08 -12.12 -3.58
N PRO A 89 7.68 -13.33 -3.51
CA PRO A 89 7.81 -14.22 -4.67
C PRO A 89 6.48 -14.64 -5.32
N ASP A 90 5.35 -14.50 -4.62
CA ASP A 90 4.00 -14.70 -5.16
C ASP A 90 3.48 -13.48 -5.96
N ASN A 91 4.31 -12.44 -6.07
CA ASN A 91 4.04 -11.16 -6.68
C ASN A 91 2.96 -10.34 -5.97
N PHE A 92 2.66 -10.61 -4.70
CA PHE A 92 1.80 -9.76 -3.90
C PHE A 92 2.62 -8.85 -2.99
N LEU A 93 2.13 -7.62 -2.84
CA LEU A 93 2.63 -6.69 -1.85
C LEU A 93 1.88 -6.92 -0.52
N HIS A 94 2.56 -7.52 0.46
CA HIS A 94 2.00 -7.79 1.77
C HIS A 94 2.25 -6.62 2.71
N ILE A 95 1.17 -5.95 3.13
CA ILE A 95 1.21 -4.78 4.03
C ILE A 95 0.60 -5.18 5.36
N SER A 96 1.36 -5.09 6.44
CA SER A 96 0.88 -5.33 7.80
C SER A 96 0.62 -4.01 8.50
N ILE A 97 -0.60 -3.84 9.01
CA ILE A 97 -0.99 -2.68 9.83
C ILE A 97 -0.99 -3.11 11.28
N ILE A 98 -0.05 -2.57 12.04
CA ILE A 98 0.20 -2.94 13.44
C ILE A 98 -0.11 -1.70 14.28
N PRO A 99 -0.88 -1.82 15.39
CA PRO A 99 -1.06 -0.70 16.30
C PRO A 99 0.30 -0.19 16.79
N GLN A 100 0.50 1.13 16.80
CA GLN A 100 1.76 1.71 17.26
C GLN A 100 1.99 1.27 18.71
N PRO A 101 3.20 0.80 19.07
CA PRO A 101 3.46 0.36 20.43
C PRO A 101 3.27 1.52 21.39
N THR A 102 2.39 1.35 22.38
CA THR A 102 2.31 2.21 23.55
C THR A 102 3.49 1.83 24.45
N ASP A 103 4.56 2.62 24.42
CA ASP A 103 5.60 2.59 25.47
C ASP A 103 5.06 3.27 26.74
#